data_AF-A0A4Q3YUR6-F1
#
_entry.id   AF-A0A4Q3YUR6-F1
#
_cell.length_a   1.000
_cell.length_b   1.000
_cell.length_c   1.000
_cell.angle_alpha   90.00
_cell.angle_beta   90.00
_cell.angle_gamma   90.00
#
_symmetry.space_group_name_H-M   'P 1'
#
loop_
_entity.id
_entity.type
_entity.pdbx_description
1 polymer ?
#
loop_
_entity_poly.entity_id
_entity_poly.type
_entity_poly.pdbx_seq_one_letter_code
_entity_poly.pdbx_strand_id
1 'polypeptide(L)'
;MALLKRHVESFVDKRVKQFSIDAEWDQKVREQASKVAEYLSIAGSLDKDDPPEKYQRANQLSWELAMFLPAAIYRSVTKSISVPSELNNPFTALLEVRAYLIGDKLQVLTPDDVAGHAPNIRERIKAGGV
;
A
#
# COMPACT_ATOMS: atom_id res chain seq x y z
N MET A 1 24.40 9.78 43.02
CA MET A 1 23.76 10.76 42.12
C MET A 1 24.28 10.69 40.67
N ALA A 2 25.59 10.82 40.39
CA ALA A 2 26.12 10.83 39.02
C ALA A 2 25.85 9.55 38.19
N LEU A 3 25.94 8.37 38.81
CA LEU A 3 25.67 7.08 38.17
C LEU A 3 24.21 6.89 37.75
N LEU A 4 23.27 7.37 38.59
CA LEU A 4 21.84 7.36 38.30
C LEU A 4 21.51 8.31 37.15
N LYS A 5 22.08 9.52 37.17
CA LYS A 5 21.94 10.51 36.09
C LYS A 5 22.37 9.93 34.74
N ARG A 6 23.54 9.27 34.71
CA ARG A 6 24.07 8.64 33.49
C ARG A 6 23.19 7.50 32.95
N HIS A 7 22.59 6.71 33.82
CA HIS A 7 21.65 5.66 33.43
C HIS A 7 20.36 6.23 32.86
N VAL A 8 19.83 7.28 33.47
CA VAL A 8 18.64 7.99 32.97
C VAL A 8 18.91 8.60 31.60
N GLU A 9 20.04 9.30 31.44
CA GLU A 9 20.44 9.88 30.14
C GLU A 9 20.57 8.81 29.06
N SER A 10 21.28 7.70 29.34
CA SER A 10 21.41 6.60 28.37
C SER A 10 20.07 5.96 28.01
N PHE A 11 19.16 5.81 28.98
CA PHE A 11 17.82 5.27 28.73
C PHE A 11 16.98 6.21 27.86
N VAL A 12 17.01 7.52 28.16
CA VAL A 12 16.33 8.55 27.37
C VAL A 12 16.89 8.57 25.95
N ASP A 13 18.21 8.59 25.77
CA ASP A 13 18.84 8.60 24.44
C ASP A 13 18.47 7.36 23.62
N LYS A 14 18.45 6.18 24.24
CA LYS A 14 18.02 4.94 23.57
C LYS A 14 16.55 5.03 23.14
N ARG A 15 15.67 5.52 24.01
CA ARG A 15 14.26 5.71 23.67
C ARG A 15 14.06 6.71 22.55
N VAL A 16 14.71 7.87 22.62
CA VAL A 16 14.61 8.91 21.58
C VAL A 16 15.06 8.36 20.23
N LYS A 17 16.18 7.63 20.17
CA LYS A 17 16.66 6.99 18.94
C LYS A 17 15.65 5.97 18.40
N GLN A 18 15.07 5.14 19.26
CA GLN A 18 14.05 4.18 18.84
C GLN A 18 12.81 4.89 18.28
N PHE A 19 12.33 5.94 18.96
CA PHE A 19 11.20 6.73 18.47
C PHE A 19 11.48 7.35 17.10
N SER A 20 12.70 7.86 16.86
CA SER A 20 13.07 8.40 15.55
C SER A 20 13.04 7.32 14.46
N ILE A 21 13.58 6.13 14.73
CA ILE A 21 13.55 5.00 13.80
C ILE A 21 12.11 4.58 13.47
N ASP A 22 11.26 4.47 14.49
CA ASP A 22 9.87 4.06 14.32
C ASP A 22 9.09 5.12 13.52
N ALA A 23 9.33 6.41 13.77
CA ALA A 23 8.70 7.50 13.03
C ALA A 23 9.10 7.52 11.55
N GLU A 24 10.39 7.33 11.25
CA GLU A 24 10.88 7.22 9.87
C GLU A 24 10.29 6.00 9.16
N TRP A 25 10.16 4.88 9.87
CA TRP A 25 9.54 3.67 9.33
C TRP A 25 8.06 3.90 9.02
N ASP A 26 7.30 4.49 9.95
CA ASP A 26 5.89 4.77 9.75
C ASP A 26 5.66 5.78 8.61
N GLN A 27 6.56 6.75 8.43
CA GLN A 27 6.53 7.65 7.27
C GLN A 27 6.73 6.87 5.97
N LYS A 28 7.76 6.02 5.88
CA LYS A 28 8.01 5.19 4.69
C LYS A 28 6.80 4.31 4.39
N VAL A 29 6.20 3.67 5.38
CA VAL A 29 4.98 2.87 5.22
C VAL A 29 3.85 3.70 4.58
N ARG A 30 3.61 4.93 5.05
CA ARG A 30 2.58 5.81 4.48
C ARG A 30 2.88 6.19 3.03
N GLU A 31 4.13 6.50 2.71
CA GLU A 31 4.54 6.82 1.34
C GLU A 31 4.30 5.63 0.40
N GLN A 32 4.64 4.41 0.83
CA GLN A 32 4.41 3.22 0.01
C GLN A 32 2.93 2.89 -0.13
N ALA A 33 2.14 3.05 0.94
CA ALA A 33 0.69 2.91 0.87
C ALA A 33 0.07 3.91 -0.12
N SER A 34 0.55 5.15 -0.13
CA SER A 34 0.12 6.18 -1.08
C SER A 34 0.40 5.78 -2.53
N LYS A 35 1.59 5.25 -2.82
CA LYS A 35 1.97 4.79 -4.17
C LYS A 35 1.10 3.62 -4.65
N VAL A 36 0.80 2.67 -3.76
CA VAL A 36 -0.10 1.55 -4.10
C VAL A 36 -1.50 2.05 -4.40
N ALA A 37 -2.05 2.93 -3.57
CA ALA A 37 -3.37 3.50 -3.79
C ALA A 37 -3.45 4.29 -5.11
N GLU A 38 -2.43 5.10 -5.40
CA GLU A 38 -2.33 5.83 -6.65
C GLU A 38 -2.24 4.89 -7.86
N TYR A 39 -1.40 3.86 -7.78
CA TYR A 39 -1.24 2.87 -8.84
C TYR A 39 -2.55 2.13 -9.14
N LEU A 40 -3.20 1.59 -8.11
CA LEU A 40 -4.47 0.87 -8.26
C LEU A 40 -5.56 1.76 -8.87
N SER A 41 -5.60 3.04 -8.47
CA SER A 41 -6.55 4.03 -8.99
C SER A 41 -6.30 4.35 -10.47
N ILE A 42 -5.04 4.65 -10.84
CA ILE A 42 -4.68 5.01 -12.21
C ILE A 42 -4.83 3.78 -13.11
N ALA A 43 -4.17 2.67 -12.77
CA ALA A 43 -4.10 1.49 -13.62
C ALA A 43 -5.47 0.82 -13.81
N GLY A 44 -6.32 0.78 -12.77
CA GLY A 44 -7.68 0.23 -12.86
C GLY A 44 -8.67 1.11 -13.65
N SER A 45 -8.27 2.33 -14.01
CA SER A 45 -9.06 3.29 -14.78
C SER A 45 -8.40 3.71 -16.10
N LEU A 46 -7.35 3.00 -16.54
CA LEU A 46 -6.74 3.24 -17.84
C LEU A 46 -7.70 2.80 -18.97
N ASP A 47 -7.84 3.66 -19.95
CA ASP A 47 -8.56 3.42 -21.20
C ASP A 47 -7.63 3.68 -22.39
N LYS A 48 -7.87 3.01 -23.53
CA LYS A 48 -7.09 3.17 -24.77
C LYS A 48 -7.02 4.62 -25.27
N ASP A 49 -8.00 5.44 -24.91
CA ASP A 49 -8.10 6.84 -25.33
C ASP A 49 -7.46 7.81 -24.31
N ASP A 50 -6.89 7.31 -23.20
CA ASP A 50 -6.17 8.12 -22.24
C ASP A 50 -4.86 8.71 -22.80
N PRO A 51 -4.42 9.88 -22.29
CA PRO A 51 -3.19 10.51 -22.73
C PRO A 51 -1.94 9.69 -22.32
N PRO A 52 -0.84 9.73 -23.11
CA PRO A 52 0.38 8.95 -22.85
C PRO A 52 0.97 9.14 -21.44
N GLU A 53 0.82 10.32 -20.85
CA GLU A 53 1.32 10.67 -19.53
C GLU A 53 0.69 9.79 -18.43
N LYS A 54 -0.58 9.41 -18.60
CA LYS A 54 -1.28 8.55 -17.63
C LYS A 54 -0.70 7.13 -17.64
N TYR A 55 -0.37 6.61 -18.82
CA TYR A 55 0.36 5.35 -18.97
C TYR A 55 1.76 5.40 -18.39
N GLN A 56 2.51 6.48 -18.68
CA GLN A 56 3.85 6.70 -18.11
C GLN A 56 3.81 6.73 -16.59
N ARG A 57 2.82 7.42 -16.00
CA ARG A 57 2.64 7.47 -14.55
C ARG A 57 2.32 6.10 -13.96
N ALA A 58 1.40 5.35 -14.57
CA ALA A 58 1.09 3.98 -14.14
C ALA A 58 2.31 3.07 -14.20
N ASN A 59 3.11 3.15 -15.27
CA ASN A 59 4.34 2.38 -15.44
C ASN A 59 5.39 2.74 -14.39
N GLN A 60 5.62 4.04 -14.16
CA GLN A 60 6.53 4.52 -13.12
C GLN A 60 6.15 3.93 -11.76
N LEU A 61 4.88 4.05 -11.37
CA LEU A 61 4.40 3.50 -10.11
C LEU A 61 4.57 1.97 -10.06
N SER A 62 4.22 1.26 -11.13
CA SER A 62 4.40 -0.19 -11.22
C SER A 62 5.85 -0.61 -10.97
N TRP A 63 6.82 0.12 -11.53
CA TRP A 63 8.24 -0.18 -11.35
C TRP A 63 8.74 0.16 -9.95
N GLU A 64 8.30 1.29 -9.39
CA GLU A 64 8.60 1.64 -8.00
C GLU A 64 8.08 0.57 -7.03
N LEU A 65 6.86 0.07 -7.26
CA LEU A 65 6.26 -1.00 -6.46
C LEU A 65 7.00 -2.32 -6.64
N ALA A 66 7.46 -2.65 -7.85
CA ALA A 66 8.23 -3.88 -8.12
C ALA A 66 9.56 -3.92 -7.36
N MET A 67 10.18 -2.76 -7.12
CA MET A 67 11.43 -2.65 -6.36
C MET A 67 11.22 -2.79 -4.85
N PHE A 68 10.03 -2.47 -4.36
CA PHE A 68 9.75 -2.37 -2.93
C PHE A 68 8.94 -3.55 -2.37
N LEU A 69 7.91 -3.99 -3.10
CA LEU A 69 7.00 -5.01 -2.61
C LEU A 69 7.61 -6.41 -2.77
N PRO A 70 7.35 -7.32 -1.82
CA PRO A 70 7.64 -8.73 -2.01
C PRO A 70 6.98 -9.26 -3.28
N ALA A 71 7.68 -10.16 -3.97
CA ALA A 71 7.25 -10.64 -5.28
C ALA A 71 5.83 -11.24 -5.28
N ALA A 72 5.40 -11.89 -4.19
CA ALA A 72 4.04 -12.41 -4.05
C ALA A 72 2.98 -11.29 -4.04
N ILE A 73 3.21 -10.24 -3.25
CA ILE A 73 2.30 -9.11 -3.11
C ILE A 73 2.27 -8.28 -4.39
N TYR A 74 3.44 -8.03 -5.01
CA TYR A 74 3.50 -7.34 -6.29
C TYR A 74 2.72 -8.06 -7.39
N ARG A 75 2.85 -9.40 -7.46
CA ARG A 75 2.06 -10.22 -8.39
C ARG A 75 0.57 -10.16 -8.09
N SER A 76 0.19 -10.14 -6.82
CA SER A 76 -1.21 -9.98 -6.41
C SER A 76 -1.78 -8.64 -6.90
N VAL A 77 -1.09 -7.54 -6.61
CA VAL A 77 -1.43 -6.18 -7.06
C VAL A 77 -1.58 -6.10 -8.58
N THR A 78 -0.60 -6.55 -9.35
CA THR A 78 -0.65 -6.49 -10.82
C THR A 78 -1.72 -7.41 -11.42
N LYS A 79 -1.91 -8.61 -10.85
CA LYS A 79 -2.96 -9.53 -11.29
C LYS A 79 -4.35 -9.01 -10.98
N SER A 80 -4.51 -8.26 -9.88
CA SER A 80 -5.78 -7.68 -9.47
C SER A 80 -6.35 -6.64 -10.45
N ILE A 81 -5.50 -6.07 -11.31
CA ILE A 81 -5.85 -5.12 -12.36
C ILE A 81 -5.89 -5.76 -13.75
N SER A 82 -5.01 -6.75 -14.03
CA SER A 82 -4.91 -7.34 -15.37
C SER A 82 -5.90 -8.47 -15.61
N VAL A 83 -6.16 -9.28 -14.58
CA VAL A 83 -7.11 -10.41 -14.61
C VAL A 83 -7.85 -10.48 -13.27
N PRO A 84 -8.70 -9.47 -12.98
CA PRO A 84 -9.51 -9.35 -11.77
C PRO A 84 -10.46 -10.55 -11.60
N SER A 85 -10.71 -10.92 -10.34
CA SER A 85 -11.65 -11.98 -9.96
C SER A 85 -12.25 -11.68 -8.58
N GLU A 86 -13.26 -12.44 -8.16
CA GLU A 86 -13.83 -12.30 -6.80
C GLU A 86 -12.77 -12.47 -5.71
N LEU A 87 -11.80 -13.38 -5.92
CA LEU A 87 -10.72 -13.68 -4.97
C LEU A 87 -9.50 -12.77 -5.13
N ASN A 88 -9.38 -12.05 -6.25
CA ASN A 88 -8.24 -11.19 -6.53
C ASN A 88 -8.68 -9.97 -7.35
N ASN A 89 -8.98 -8.89 -6.65
CA ASN A 89 -9.40 -7.60 -7.20
C ASN A 89 -8.66 -6.46 -6.48
N PRO A 90 -8.77 -5.21 -6.93
CA PRO A 90 -8.00 -4.11 -6.37
C PRO A 90 -8.19 -3.92 -4.85
N PHE A 91 -9.38 -4.25 -4.30
CA PHE A 91 -9.64 -4.15 -2.87
C PHE A 91 -8.92 -5.25 -2.09
N THR A 92 -8.96 -6.51 -2.56
CA THR A 92 -8.23 -7.60 -1.89
C THR A 92 -6.73 -7.37 -1.95
N ALA A 93 -6.19 -6.87 -3.08
CA ALA A 93 -4.78 -6.52 -3.20
C ALA A 93 -4.39 -5.35 -2.28
N LEU A 94 -5.25 -4.33 -2.15
CA LEU A 94 -5.05 -3.23 -1.21
C LEU A 94 -5.00 -3.73 0.25
N LEU A 95 -5.85 -4.67 0.62
CA LEU A 95 -5.86 -5.28 1.96
C LEU A 95 -4.61 -6.14 2.22
N GLU A 96 -4.14 -6.88 1.22
CA GLU A 96 -2.90 -7.67 1.32
C GLU A 96 -1.68 -6.76 1.52
N VAL A 97 -1.59 -5.68 0.74
CA VAL A 97 -0.54 -4.66 0.91
C VAL A 97 -0.64 -4.02 2.29
N ARG A 98 -1.86 -3.66 2.73
CA ARG A 98 -2.08 -3.06 4.05
C ARG A 98 -1.60 -3.98 5.16
N ALA A 99 -1.95 -5.27 5.09
CA ALA A 99 -1.52 -6.27 6.06
C ALA A 99 0.00 -6.40 6.09
N TYR A 100 0.66 -6.40 4.93
CA TYR A 100 2.12 -6.44 4.85
C TYR A 100 2.80 -5.19 5.43
N LEU A 101 2.29 -4.00 5.11
CA LEU A 101 2.90 -2.74 5.53
C LEU A 101 2.70 -2.44 7.01
N ILE A 102 1.52 -2.77 7.55
CA ILE A 102 1.11 -2.38 8.91
C ILE A 102 1.32 -3.51 9.91
N GLY A 103 1.38 -4.77 9.46
CA GLY A 103 1.42 -5.94 10.33
C GLY A 103 0.23 -5.96 11.29
N ASP A 104 0.47 -6.39 12.53
CA ASP A 104 -0.56 -6.53 13.57
C ASP A 104 -0.90 -5.21 14.30
N LYS A 105 -0.42 -4.06 13.82
CA LYS A 105 -0.60 -2.77 14.52
C LYS A 105 -2.03 -2.23 14.48
N LEU A 106 -2.86 -2.64 13.52
CA LEU A 106 -4.23 -2.14 13.33
C LEU A 106 -5.23 -3.28 13.16
N GLN A 107 -6.51 -2.97 13.37
CA GLN A 107 -7.60 -3.91 13.10
C GLN A 107 -7.60 -4.38 11.63
N VAL A 108 -7.99 -5.64 11.43
CA VAL A 108 -8.13 -6.26 10.11
C VAL A 108 -9.37 -5.68 9.44
N LEU A 109 -9.18 -5.16 8.22
CA LEU A 109 -10.28 -4.73 7.36
C LEU A 109 -10.65 -5.86 6.42
N THR A 110 -11.93 -5.95 6.10
CA THR A 110 -12.48 -6.81 5.05
C THR A 110 -12.71 -6.00 3.78
N PRO A 111 -12.92 -6.64 2.61
CA PRO A 111 -13.25 -5.92 1.38
C PRO A 111 -14.48 -5.00 1.52
N ASP A 112 -15.45 -5.39 2.36
CA ASP A 112 -16.68 -4.62 2.61
C ASP A 112 -16.42 -3.32 3.40
N ASP A 113 -15.28 -3.22 4.09
CA ASP A 113 -14.88 -2.02 4.83
C ASP A 113 -14.18 -0.97 3.96
N VAL A 114 -13.86 -1.30 2.70
CA VAL A 114 -13.12 -0.42 1.79
C VAL A 114 -14.07 0.24 0.80
N ALA A 115 -14.18 1.56 0.89
CA ALA A 115 -14.92 2.34 -0.10
C ALA A 115 -14.12 2.48 -1.40
N GLY A 116 -14.81 2.31 -2.53
CA GLY A 116 -14.27 2.59 -3.86
C GLY A 116 -15.28 3.33 -4.72
N HIS A 117 -14.79 4.29 -5.49
CA HIS A 117 -15.60 5.12 -6.38
C HIS A 117 -15.10 4.97 -7.80
N ALA A 118 -15.91 4.36 -8.67
CA ALA A 118 -15.71 4.34 -10.11
C ALA A 118 -17.07 4.19 -10.81
N PRO A 119 -17.19 4.62 -12.08
CA PRO A 119 -18.35 4.27 -12.89
C PRO A 119 -18.54 2.74 -12.90
N ASN A 120 -19.76 2.28 -12.59
CA ASN A 120 -20.16 0.88 -12.63
C ASN A 120 -19.29 -0.09 -11.79
N ILE A 121 -18.66 0.37 -10.71
CA ILE A 121 -17.69 -0.43 -9.92
C ILE A 121 -18.26 -1.78 -9.42
N ARG A 122 -19.55 -1.82 -9.08
CA ARG A 122 -20.22 -3.04 -8.61
C ARG A 122 -20.45 -4.08 -9.72
N GLU A 123 -20.59 -3.63 -10.96
CA GLU A 123 -20.75 -4.52 -12.13
C GLU A 123 -19.40 -5.08 -12.56
N ARG A 124 -18.35 -4.25 -12.49
CA ARG A 124 -16.95 -4.61 -12.76
C ARG A 124 -16.41 -5.70 -11.82
N ILE A 125 -16.75 -5.63 -10.53
CA ILE A 125 -16.35 -6.66 -9.55
C ILE A 125 -17.03 -8.01 -9.81
N LYS A 126 -18.35 -7.99 -10.10
CA LYS A 126 -19.13 -9.22 -10.34
C LYS A 126 -18.85 -9.89 -11.68
N ALA A 127 -18.42 -9.12 -12.68
CA ALA A 127 -18.08 -9.64 -14.01
C ALA A 127 -16.63 -10.17 -14.10
N GLY A 128 -15.83 -10.05 -13.04
CA GLY A 128 -14.40 -10.33 -13.10
C GLY A 128 -13.66 -9.37 -14.03
N GLY A 129 -13.94 -8.06 -13.91
CA GLY A 129 -13.44 -7.02 -14.82
C GLY A 129 -13.25 -5.65 -14.16
N VAL A 130 -12.22 -5.47 -13.31
CA VAL A 130 -11.40 -4.26 -13.33
C VAL A 130 -10.11 -4.47 -14.10
#